data_AF-D3IM54-F1
#
_entry.id   AF-D3IM54-F1
#
_cell.length_a   1.000
_cell.length_b   1.000
_cell.length_c   1.000
_cell.angle_alpha   90.00
_cell.angle_beta   90.00
_cell.angle_gamma   90.00
#
_symmetry.space_group_name_H-M   'P 1'
#
loop_
_entity.id
_entity.type
_entity.pdbx_description
1 polymer ?
#
loop_
_entity_poly.entity_id
_entity_poly.type
_entity_poly.pdbx_seq_one_letter_code
_entity_poly.pdbx_strand_id
1 'polypeptide(L)'
;MQIISPAELRANQKKYFDLAAHETIFVARRNDYPIRLVVVTDEEEFPTREEVASLQKALEDVKSGRVNRMERGESLDDFLERTGHV
;
A
#
# COMPACT_ATOMS: atom_id res chain seq x y z
N MET A 1 6.20 15.81 16.71
CA MET A 1 4.78 15.57 16.36
C MET A 1 4.04 16.90 16.43
N GLN A 2 3.48 17.37 15.32
CA GLN A 2 2.78 18.65 15.23
C GLN A 2 1.36 18.46 14.69
N ILE A 3 0.41 19.26 15.19
CA ILE A 3 -0.98 19.26 14.73
C ILE A 3 -1.28 20.65 14.17
N ILE A 4 -1.61 20.72 12.88
CA ILE A 4 -1.85 21.96 12.15
C ILE A 4 -3.27 22.02 11.60
N SER A 5 -3.75 23.22 11.33
CA SER A 5 -5.04 23.40 10.65
C SER A 5 -4.90 23.28 9.13
N PRO A 6 -6.00 23.03 8.39
CA PRO A 6 -5.96 23.00 6.93
C PRO A 6 -5.65 24.38 6.35
N ALA A 7 -5.98 25.47 7.04
CA ALA A 7 -5.65 26.82 6.61
C ALA A 7 -4.15 27.10 6.74
N GLU A 8 -3.55 26.63 7.83
CA GLU A 8 -2.12 26.75 8.09
C GLU A 8 -1.26 25.95 7.11
N LEU A 9 -1.70 24.72 6.79
CA LEU A 9 -1.07 23.91 5.74
C LEU A 9 -1.08 24.63 4.39
N ARG A 10 -2.20 25.27 4.00
CA ARG A 10 -2.31 26.00 2.73
C ARG A 10 -1.39 27.22 2.68
N ALA A 11 -1.29 27.96 3.78
CA ALA A 11 -0.46 29.16 3.85
C ALA A 11 1.04 28.87 3.83
N ASN A 12 1.48 27.71 4.35
CA ASN A 12 2.90 27.36 4.50
C ASN A 12 3.23 25.97 3.93
N GLN A 13 2.65 25.65 2.78
CA GLN A 13 2.68 24.29 2.23
C GLN A 13 4.10 23.73 2.09
N LYS A 14 5.02 24.50 1.47
CA LYS A 14 6.42 24.09 1.27
C LYS A 14 7.11 23.73 2.59
N LYS A 15 6.97 24.59 3.60
CA LYS A 15 7.54 24.37 4.94
C LYS A 15 7.09 23.03 5.52
N TYR A 16 5.79 22.73 5.48
CA TYR A 16 5.27 21.50 6.06
C TYR A 16 5.60 20.25 5.23
N PHE A 17 5.83 20.38 3.93
CA PHE A 17 6.34 19.28 3.11
C PHE A 17 7.80 18.94 3.46
N ASP A 18 8.65 19.94 3.60
CA ASP A 18 10.04 19.75 4.03
C ASP A 18 10.09 19.17 5.47
N LEU A 19 9.25 19.67 6.38
CA LEU A 19 9.15 19.16 7.74
C LEU A 19 8.59 17.73 7.81
N ALA A 20 7.66 17.35 6.92
CA ALA A 20 7.08 16.01 6.91
C ALA A 20 8.12 14.91 6.60
N ALA A 21 9.27 15.26 6.01
CA ALA A 21 10.38 14.33 5.80
C ALA A 21 11.14 13.98 7.11
N HIS A 22 10.98 14.80 8.15
CA HIS A 22 11.73 14.67 9.40
C HIS A 22 10.82 14.52 10.63
N GLU A 23 9.57 14.97 10.56
CA GLU A 23 8.63 14.96 11.67
C GLU A 23 7.23 14.51 11.24
N THR A 24 6.53 13.81 12.15
CA THR A 24 5.11 13.50 11.96
C THR A 24 4.23 14.74 12.12
N ILE A 25 3.46 15.05 11.08
CA ILE A 25 2.50 16.16 11.05
C ILE A 25 1.07 15.60 10.88
N PHE A 26 0.14 16.08 11.70
CA PHE A 26 -1.29 15.82 11.55
C PHE A 26 -2.04 17.09 11.14
N VAL A 27 -2.95 16.97 10.19
CA VAL A 27 -3.85 18.03 9.75
C VAL A 27 -5.20 17.80 10.39
N ALA A 28 -5.53 18.58 11.41
CA ALA A 28 -6.81 18.50 12.10
C ALA A 28 -7.91 19.13 11.25
N ARG A 29 -8.92 18.35 10.86
CA ARG A 29 -10.05 18.83 10.05
C ARG A 29 -11.23 19.14 10.96
N ARG A 30 -11.98 20.21 10.63
CA ARG A 30 -13.19 20.55 11.38
C ARG A 30 -14.25 19.49 11.09
N ASN A 31 -14.72 18.81 12.13
CA ASN A 31 -15.74 17.75 12.09
C ASN A 31 -15.34 16.48 11.33
N ASP A 32 -14.04 16.20 11.19
CA ASP A 32 -13.58 14.98 10.52
C ASP A 32 -12.25 14.51 11.13
N TYR A 33 -11.86 13.27 10.85
CA TYR A 33 -10.63 12.67 11.33
C TYR A 33 -9.40 13.42 10.80
N PRO A 34 -8.35 13.57 11.62
CA PRO A 34 -7.10 14.19 11.20
C PRO A 34 -6.39 13.34 10.15
N ILE A 35 -5.68 14.01 9.24
CA ILE A 35 -4.88 13.36 8.19
C ILE A 35 -3.41 13.41 8.61
N ARG A 36 -2.67 12.31 8.47
CA ARG A 36 -1.22 12.29 8.65
C ARG A 36 -0.52 12.70 7.35
N LEU A 37 0.36 13.71 7.38
CA LEU A 37 1.28 13.96 6.27
C LEU A 37 2.47 13.02 6.40
N VAL A 38 2.78 12.33 5.31
CA VAL A 38 3.94 11.45 5.17
C VAL A 38 4.58 11.79 3.83
N VAL A 39 5.90 11.98 3.82
CA VAL A 39 6.65 12.02 2.57
C VAL A 39 6.90 10.58 2.17
N VAL A 40 6.31 10.19 1.05
CA VAL A 40 6.56 8.88 0.46
C VAL A 40 7.92 8.94 -0.21
N THR A 41 8.90 8.29 0.41
CA THR A 41 10.32 8.36 0.02
C THR A 41 10.81 7.11 -0.71
N ASP A 42 10.08 6.00 -0.61
CA ASP A 42 10.51 4.71 -1.15
C ASP A 42 9.46 4.03 -2.03
N GLU A 43 9.98 3.27 -2.99
CA GLU A 43 9.26 2.38 -3.90
C GLU A 43 8.51 1.24 -3.18
N GLU A 44 8.64 1.11 -1.85
CA GLU A 44 7.93 0.12 -1.03
C GLU A 44 6.55 0.59 -0.53
N GLU A 45 6.29 1.91 -0.46
CA GLU A 45 4.96 2.43 -0.06
C GLU A 45 3.98 2.51 -1.24
N PHE A 46 4.49 2.51 -2.48
CA PHE A 46 3.70 2.37 -3.70
C PHE A 46 4.09 1.09 -4.41
N PRO A 47 3.13 0.19 -4.73
CA PRO A 47 3.48 -0.99 -5.51
C PRO A 47 4.12 -0.56 -6.83
N THR A 48 5.25 -1.17 -7.14
CA THR A 48 5.95 -0.97 -8.40
C THR A 48 5.03 -1.31 -9.58
N ARG A 49 5.35 -0.81 -10.78
CA ARG A 49 4.55 -1.15 -11.98
C ARG A 49 4.47 -2.66 -12.21
N GLU A 50 5.54 -3.39 -11.87
CA GLU A 50 5.62 -4.84 -12.01
C GLU A 50 4.72 -5.55 -11.00
N GLU A 51 4.68 -5.09 -9.75
CA GLU A 51 3.78 -5.62 -8.72
C GLU A 51 2.32 -5.33 -9.07
N VAL A 52 2.00 -4.12 -9.53
CA VAL A 52 0.64 -3.78 -9.97
C VAL A 52 0.20 -4.67 -11.14
N ALA A 53 1.07 -4.86 -12.13
CA ALA A 53 0.78 -5.74 -13.26
C ALA A 53 0.59 -7.21 -12.81
N SER A 54 1.42 -7.67 -11.88
CA SER A 54 1.31 -9.03 -11.30
C SER A 54 -0.01 -9.22 -10.56
N LEU A 55 -0.43 -8.24 -9.76
CA LEU A 55 -1.72 -8.25 -9.06
C LEU A 55 -2.91 -8.23 -10.04
N GLN A 56 -2.83 -7.43 -11.11
CA GLN A 56 -3.87 -7.40 -12.14
C GLN A 56 -4.00 -8.74 -12.86
N LYS A 57 -2.87 -9.36 -13.21
CA LYS A 57 -2.84 -10.68 -13.81
C LYS A 57 -3.42 -11.73 -12.86
N ALA A 58 -3.00 -11.73 -11.59
CA ALA A 58 -3.53 -12.64 -10.57
C ALA A 58 -5.05 -12.49 -10.41
N LEU A 59 -5.58 -11.26 -10.45
CA LEU A 59 -7.02 -11.00 -10.39
C LEU A 59 -7.76 -11.57 -11.62
N GLU A 60 -7.19 -11.45 -12.81
CA GLU A 60 -7.74 -12.04 -14.02
C GLU A 60 -7.72 -13.57 -13.95
N ASP A 61 -6.64 -14.15 -13.46
CA ASP A 61 -6.48 -15.59 -13.29
C ASP A 61 -7.54 -16.15 -12.32
N VAL A 62 -7.80 -15.46 -11.20
CA VAL A 62 -8.91 -15.81 -10.28
C VAL A 62 -10.27 -15.74 -10.96
N LYS A 63 -10.56 -14.66 -11.71
CA LYS A 63 -11.85 -14.49 -12.40
C LYS A 63 -12.08 -15.51 -13.52
N SER A 64 -11.03 -15.87 -14.24
CA SER A 64 -11.08 -16.84 -15.34
C SER A 64 -10.95 -18.30 -14.88
N GLY A 65 -10.74 -18.53 -13.57
CA GLY A 65 -10.60 -19.86 -13.00
C GLY A 65 -9.24 -20.51 -13.24
N ARG A 66 -8.24 -19.75 -13.70
CA ARG A 66 -6.84 -20.17 -13.85
C ARG A 66 -6.12 -20.16 -12.50
N VAL A 67 -6.66 -20.92 -11.54
CA VAL A 67 -6.14 -21.01 -10.17
C VAL A 67 -5.94 -22.47 -9.77
N ASN A 68 -4.87 -22.71 -9.02
CA ASN A 68 -4.63 -23.99 -8.37
C ASN A 68 -5.19 -23.95 -6.95
N ARG A 69 -5.85 -25.03 -6.50
CA ARG A 69 -6.34 -25.17 -5.13
C ARG A 69 -5.62 -26.32 -4.44
N MET A 70 -5.30 -26.11 -3.17
CA MET A 70 -4.79 -27.18 -2.31
C MET A 70 -5.92 -28.13 -1.95
N GLU A 71 -5.61 -29.42 -1.94
CA GLU A 71 -6.52 -30.45 -1.46
C GLU A 71 -6.52 -30.52 0.06
N ARG A 72 -7.55 -31.17 0.63
CA ARG A 72 -7.68 -31.26 2.08
C ARG A 72 -6.63 -32.20 2.66
N GLY A 73 -5.70 -31.66 3.44
CA GLY A 73 -4.62 -32.42 4.06
C GLY A 73 -3.37 -32.56 3.19
N GLU A 74 -3.34 -31.89 2.03
CA GLU A 74 -2.16 -31.80 1.16
C GLU A 74 -1.08 -30.90 1.80
N SER A 75 0.18 -31.32 1.72
CA SER A 75 1.31 -30.48 2.15
C SER A 75 1.65 -29.44 1.07
N LEU A 76 2.41 -28.40 1.45
CA LEU A 76 2.85 -27.40 0.47
C LEU A 76 3.75 -28.02 -0.61
N ASP A 77 4.63 -28.94 -0.22
CA ASP A 77 5.55 -29.60 -1.16
C ASP A 77 4.78 -30.46 -2.18
N ASP A 78 3.83 -31.28 -1.71
CA ASP A 78 2.97 -32.11 -2.57
C ASP A 78 2.16 -31.25 -3.55
N PHE A 79 1.65 -30.11 -3.08
CA PHE A 79 0.91 -29.16 -3.90
C PHE A 79 1.78 -28.56 -5.01
N LEU A 80 3.01 -28.13 -4.69
CA LEU A 80 3.91 -27.52 -5.67
C LEU A 80 4.40 -28.55 -6.69
N GLU A 81 4.67 -29.79 -6.28
CA GLU A 81 4.99 -30.90 -7.20
C GLU A 81 3.83 -31.19 -8.15
N ARG A 82 2.61 -31.31 -7.63
CA ARG A 82 1.41 -31.58 -8.45
C ARG A 82 1.10 -30.46 -9.44
N THR A 83 1.39 -29.21 -9.06
CA THR A 83 1.10 -28.02 -9.88
C THR A 83 2.25 -27.60 -10.79
N GLY A 84 3.39 -28.31 -10.75
CA GLY A 84 4.54 -28.07 -11.62
C GLY A 84 5.28 -26.77 -11.27
N HIS A 85 5.27 -26.39 -9.99
CA HIS A 85 5.97 -25.22 -9.46
C HIS A 85 7.29 -25.58 -8.75
N VAL A 86 7.74 -26.84 -8.87
CA VAL A 86 9.07 -27.38 -8.50
C VAL A 86 9.60 -28.30 -9.59
#